data_AF-A0A2H0MQL9-F1
#
_entry.id   AF-A0A2H0MQL9-F1
#
_cell.length_a   1.000
_cell.length_b   1.000
_cell.length_c   1.000
_cell.angle_alpha   90.00
_cell.angle_beta   90.00
_cell.angle_gamma   90.00
#
_symmetry.space_group_name_H-M   'P 1'
#
loop_
_entity.id
_entity.type
_entity.pdbx_description
1 polymer ?
#
loop_
_entity_poly.entity_id
_entity_poly.type
_entity_poly.pdbx_seq_one_letter_code
_entity_poly.pdbx_strand_id
1 'polypeptide(L)' 'MEINEDLLEKLIKENHEFKKIHDQHSKLKSRVEELNKLKLITPEQEIEKKKHQKEKLILKDRMGEIVNQHQSS' A
#
# COMPACT_ATOMS: atom_id res chain seq x y z
N MET A 1 1.10 14.47 5.11
CA MET A 1 1.34 13.39 6.10
C MET A 1 2.54 12.61 5.62
N GLU A 2 3.73 12.96 6.12
CA GLU A 2 4.93 12.15 5.93
C GLU A 2 4.81 10.98 6.90
N ILE A 3 4.47 9.81 6.36
CA ILE A 3 4.48 8.60 7.16
C ILE A 3 5.95 8.31 7.43
N ASN A 4 6.38 8.39 8.69
CA ASN A 4 7.77 8.17 9.07
C ASN A 4 8.14 6.71 8.76
N GLU A 5 9.04 6.51 7.80
CA GLU A 5 9.50 5.19 7.36
C GLU A 5 10.09 4.38 8.52
N ASP A 6 10.73 5.05 9.49
CA ASP A 6 11.26 4.49 10.73
C ASP A 6 10.16 3.90 11.65
N LEU A 7 9.05 4.62 11.79
CA LEU A 7 7.90 4.16 12.57
C LEU A 7 7.18 3.02 11.85
N LEU A 8 7.11 3.11 10.52
CA LEU A 8 6.61 2.07 9.63
C LEU A 8 7.40 0.78 9.86
N GLU A 9 8.72 0.84 9.88
CA GLU A 9 9.58 -0.33 10.10
C GLU A 9 9.40 -0.95 11.49
N LYS A 10 9.27 -0.11 12.53
CA LYS A 10 8.94 -0.59 13.88
C LYS A 10 7.58 -1.28 13.91
N LEU A 11 6.55 -0.66 13.34
CA LEU A 11 5.20 -1.23 13.26
C LEU A 11 5.16 -2.52 12.44
N ILE A 12 5.95 -2.66 11.38
CA ILE A 12 6.05 -3.92 10.63
C ILE A 12 6.67 -5.03 11.51
N LYS A 13 7.63 -4.69 12.38
CA LYS A 13 8.29 -5.64 13.29
C LYS A 13 7.40 -6.00 14.48
N GLU A 14 6.69 -5.04 15.05
CA GLU A 14 5.84 -5.22 16.24
C GLU A 14 4.42 -5.70 15.89
N ASN A 15 3.86 -5.26 14.76
CA ASN A 15 2.47 -5.47 14.40
C ASN A 15 2.32 -6.28 13.09
N HIS A 16 1.83 -7.50 13.25
CA HIS A 16 1.64 -8.44 12.15
C HIS A 16 0.56 -7.99 11.15
N GLU A 17 -0.45 -7.23 11.59
CA GLU A 17 -1.44 -6.63 10.67
C GLU A 17 -0.80 -5.56 9.80
N PHE A 18 0.03 -4.70 10.40
CA PHE A 18 0.70 -3.64 9.67
C PHE A 18 1.69 -4.20 8.63
N LYS A 19 2.42 -5.26 8.99
CA LYS A 19 3.25 -6.03 8.04
C LYS A 19 2.44 -6.55 6.86
N LYS A 20 1.24 -7.10 7.09
CA LYS A 20 0.36 -7.56 5.99
C LYS A 20 -0.07 -6.41 5.09
N ILE A 21 -0.48 -5.29 5.67
CA ILE A 21 -0.87 -4.08 4.92
C ILE A 21 0.31 -3.59 4.06
N HIS A 22 1.53 -3.61 4.60
CA HIS A 22 2.74 -3.19 3.90
C HIS A 22 3.05 -4.09 2.70
N ASP A 23 3.01 -5.40 2.93
CA ASP A 23 3.24 -6.41 1.89
C ASP A 23 2.20 -6.29 0.77
N GLN A 24 0.92 -6.11 1.13
CA GLN A 24 -0.16 -5.87 0.17
C GLN A 24 0.07 -4.58 -0.61
N HIS A 25 0.45 -3.48 0.05
CA HIS A 25 0.72 -2.21 -0.61
C HIS A 25 1.88 -2.33 -1.61
N SER A 26 2.96 -3.03 -1.24
CA SER A 26 4.12 -3.27 -2.09
C SER A 26 3.80 -4.19 -3.27
N LYS A 27 3.01 -5.24 -3.06
CA LYS A 27 2.49 -6.11 -4.12
C LYS A 27 1.61 -5.36 -5.10
N LEU A 28 0.64 -4.59 -4.62
CA LEU A 28 -0.25 -3.79 -5.46
C LEU A 28 0.54 -2.75 -6.26
N LYS A 29 1.55 -2.11 -5.64
CA LYS A 29 2.43 -1.17 -6.35
C LYS A 29 3.19 -1.87 -7.48
N SER A 30 3.81 -3.02 -7.20
CA SER A 30 4.51 -3.81 -8.21
C SER A 30 3.58 -4.23 -9.35
N ARG A 31 2.38 -4.71 -9.02
CA ARG A 31 1.38 -5.10 -10.01
C ARG A 31 0.95 -3.92 -10.89
N VAL A 32 0.70 -2.76 -10.29
CA VAL A 32 0.38 -1.53 -11.03
C VAL A 32 1.53 -1.11 -11.93
N GLU A 33 2.78 -1.22 -11.48
CA GLU A 33 3.97 -0.88 -12.28
C GLU A 33 4.19 -1.86 -13.43
N GLU A 34 4.00 -3.16 -13.22
CA GLU A 34 4.01 -4.16 -14.31
C GLU A 34 2.94 -3.84 -15.35
N LEU A 35 1.70 -3.56 -14.91
CA LEU A 35 0.62 -3.13 -15.79
C LEU A 35 0.93 -1.80 -16.49
N ASN A 36 1.66 -0.87 -15.84
CA ASN A 36 2.06 0.39 -16.48
C ASN A 36 3.19 0.21 -17.50
N LYS A 37 4.08 -0.77 -17.29
CA LYS A 37 5.15 -1.12 -18.23
C LYS A 37 4.61 -1.77 -19.50
N LEU A 38 3.47 -2.45 -19.41
CA LEU A 38 2.79 -2.98 -20.58
C LEU A 38 2.29 -1.81 -21.44
N LYS A 39 2.91 -1.61 -22.61
CA LYS A 39 2.51 -0.57 -23.58
C LYS A 39 1.05 -0.69 -24.06
N LEU A 40 0.47 -1.89 -23.94
CA LEU A 40 -0.90 -2.20 -24.29
C LEU A 40 -1.49 -3.03 -23.15
N ILE A 41 -2.27 -2.37 -22.30
CA ILE A 41 -3.10 -3.03 -21.29
C ILE A 41 -4.51 -3.21 -21.85
N THR A 42 -5.06 -4.41 -21.68
CA THR A 42 -6.46 -4.70 -22.04
C THR A 42 -7.42 -3.93 -21.12
N PRO A 43 -8.69 -3.74 -21.53
CA PRO A 43 -9.70 -3.06 -20.70
C PRO A 43 -9.88 -3.73 -19.33
N GLU A 44 -9.73 -5.07 -19.24
CA GLU A 44 -9.69 -5.78 -17.95
C GLU A 44 -8.50 -5.34 -17.08
N GLN A 45 -7.33 -5.17 -17.68
CA GLN A 45 -6.13 -4.71 -16.97
C GLN A 45 -6.18 -3.23 -16.58
N GLU A 46 -6.87 -2.37 -17.34
CA GLU A 46 -7.17 -1.00 -16.90
C GLU A 46 -8.06 -0.99 -15.65
N ILE A 47 -9.09 -1.85 -15.62
CA ILE A 47 -9.97 -1.99 -14.44
C ILE A 47 -9.18 -2.53 -13.25
N GLU A 48 -8.34 -3.55 -13.46
CA GLU A 48 -7.45 -4.06 -12.43
C GLU A 48 -6.52 -2.95 -11.93
N LYS A 49 -5.81 -2.25 -12.82
CA LYS A 49 -4.91 -1.14 -12.46
C LYS A 49 -5.63 -0.08 -11.62
N LYS A 50 -6.85 0.32 -12.00
CA LYS A 50 -7.68 1.25 -11.22
C LYS A 50 -8.06 0.69 -9.85
N LYS A 51 -8.45 -0.58 -9.77
CA LYS A 51 -8.71 -1.27 -8.49
C LYS A 51 -7.47 -1.27 -7.61
N HIS A 52 -6.33 -1.67 -8.15
CA HIS A 52 -5.07 -1.73 -7.41
C HIS A 52 -4.62 -0.34 -6.96
N GLN A 53 -4.81 0.72 -7.76
CA GLN A 53 -4.55 2.10 -7.33
C GLN A 53 -5.46 2.52 -6.16
N LYS A 54 -6.75 2.17 -6.21
CA LYS A 54 -7.69 2.43 -5.11
C LYS A 54 -7.31 1.66 -3.85
N GLU A 55 -7.02 0.37 -3.95
CA GLU A 55 -6.58 -0.41 -2.80
C GLU A 55 -5.27 0.12 -2.23
N LYS A 56 -4.33 0.53 -3.08
CA LYS A 56 -3.08 1.15 -2.64
C LYS A 56 -3.33 2.45 -1.87
N LEU A 57 -4.30 3.27 -2.28
CA LEU A 57 -4.73 4.45 -1.54
C LEU A 57 -5.32 4.07 -0.18
N ILE A 58 -6.23 3.09 -0.13
CA ILE A 58 -6.85 2.61 1.11
C ILE A 58 -5.79 2.05 2.07
N LEU A 59 -4.85 1.26 1.56
CA LEU A 59 -3.77 0.70 2.38
C LEU A 59 -2.86 1.80 2.91
N LYS A 60 -2.52 2.81 2.09
CA LYS A 60 -1.73 3.96 2.53
C LYS A 60 -2.47 4.75 3.63
N ASP A 61 -3.77 4.95 3.47
CA ASP A 61 -4.61 5.65 4.44
C ASP A 61 -4.66 4.89 5.76
N ARG A 62 -4.93 3.58 5.70
CA ARG A 62 -4.93 2.66 6.84
C ARG A 62 -3.57 2.56 7.52
N MET A 63 -2.48 2.67 6.75
CA MET A 63 -1.12 2.74 7.28
C MET A 63 -0.92 4.03 8.07
N GLY A 64 -1.38 5.16 7.52
CA GLY A 64 -1.37 6.45 8.20
C GLY A 64 -2.18 6.43 9.49
N GLU A 65 -3.37 5.82 9.50
CA GLU A 65 -4.20 5.69 10.70
C GLU A 65 -3.52 4.86 11.79
N ILE A 66 -2.99 3.67 11.47
CA ILE A 66 -2.32 2.82 12.46
C ILE A 66 -1.09 3.52 13.02
N VAL A 67 -0.32 4.19 12.17
CA VAL A 67 0.82 5.04 12.57
C VAL A 67 0.35 6.15 13.52
N ASN A 68 -0.73 6.85 13.19
CA ASN A 68 -1.25 7.91 14.03
C ASN A 68 -1.74 7.40 15.39
N GLN A 69 -2.44 6.26 15.41
CA GLN A 69 -2.90 5.62 16.64
C GLN A 69 -1.74 5.19 17.54
N HIS A 70 -0.66 4.65 16.95
CA HIS A 70 0.54 4.27 17.70
C HIS A 70 1.37 5.48 18.16
N GLN A 71 1.43 6.57 17.41
CA GLN A 71 2.12 7.80 17.85
C GLN A 71 1.36 8.56 18.94
N SER A 72 0.05 8.35 19.04
CA SER A 72 -0.81 9.04 20.01
C SER A 72 -1.05 8.25 21.30
N SER A 73 -0.52 7.01 21.42
CA SER A 73 -0.57 6.19 22.64
C SER A 73 0.71 6.26 23.45
#